data_AF-B5YNJ0-F1
#
_entry.id   AF-B5YNJ0-F1
#
_cell.length_a   1.000
_cell.length_b   1.000
_cell.length_c   1.000
_cell.angle_alpha   90.00
_cell.angle_beta   90.00
_cell.angle_gamma   90.00
#
_symmetry.space_group_name_H-M   'P 1'
#
loop_
_entity.id
_entity.type
_entity.pdbx_description
1 polymer ?
#
loop_
_entity_poly.entity_id
_entity_poly.type
_entity_poly.pdbx_seq_one_letter_code
_entity_poly.pdbx_strand_id
1 'polypeptide(L)'
;MFTGNTRVAKDANPWVALIVCILAIVWLSMIEGQQASLVGLPPVDPTLYKDSHPLTYKNAALAFKGDNLDRYLMGRQFMVLLVVFVINQCSSPLDPKVDVLGLPDGVKFIFLDIGLAMIIFTCILGQLTTQVNASYAMIDFINNYFALFTLYTTMVVEFSGIMHASYLIQNILAAVSGKPISTNEEPKTGMTFAFFWGRVLMSLAILGFCLAVTLSALLNGQTSVAVKYPSISPGLAVFLLFFFMSIVGMLEGMQIAFFAVAKLPASERGTSFFGKKTCELLFRGNGENLPGFMIGRQLTVVCSFFLVGSFTSLTIEPGMGENIFGVSDGAQAFLNYGFQGAVITTILASITWQLAASAFPIAFLNNPATFILLVIALFLERIGLCAGAWVLASVQKKIMKFEYDEVYVGTPEERIENDHADKEFDSDAGHLYGGGFTGHVCGSHDALDGPMPHSKDALEAKRSKDALEAVDAQA
;
A
#
# COMPACT_ATOMS: atom_id res chain seq x y z
N MET A 1 3.27 -19.07 -17.64
CA MET A 1 3.66 -18.19 -18.76
C MET A 1 4.05 -19.00 -20.00
N PHE A 2 5.16 -19.73 -20.02
CA PHE A 2 5.64 -20.46 -21.22
C PHE A 2 4.77 -21.64 -21.68
N THR A 3 3.88 -22.13 -20.82
CA THR A 3 2.83 -23.09 -21.18
C THR A 3 1.63 -22.46 -21.89
N GLY A 4 1.61 -21.13 -22.11
CA GLY A 4 0.45 -20.41 -22.63
C GLY A 4 -0.73 -20.30 -21.65
N ASN A 5 -0.58 -20.83 -20.43
CA ASN A 5 -1.65 -20.91 -19.43
C ASN A 5 -1.84 -19.63 -18.60
N THR A 6 -1.46 -18.46 -19.10
CA THR A 6 -1.74 -17.17 -18.43
C THR A 6 -2.33 -16.21 -19.46
N ARG A 7 -3.15 -15.24 -19.02
CA ARG A 7 -3.94 -14.43 -19.96
C ARG A 7 -3.06 -13.72 -20.99
N VAL A 8 -2.06 -12.98 -20.54
CA VAL A 8 -1.16 -12.25 -21.45
C VAL A 8 -0.36 -13.20 -22.34
N ALA A 9 -0.03 -14.41 -21.86
CA ALA A 9 0.67 -15.40 -22.67
C ALA A 9 -0.23 -16.02 -23.74
N LYS A 10 -1.52 -16.24 -23.45
CA LYS A 10 -2.54 -16.74 -24.40
C LYS A 10 -2.85 -15.71 -25.47
N ASP A 11 -3.08 -14.46 -25.07
CA ASP A 11 -3.59 -13.41 -25.98
C ASP A 11 -2.48 -12.74 -26.80
N ALA A 12 -1.26 -12.66 -26.28
CA ALA A 12 -0.11 -12.07 -26.97
C ALA A 12 1.00 -13.11 -27.24
N ASN A 13 1.84 -13.37 -26.24
CA ASN A 13 2.92 -14.37 -26.28
C ASN A 13 3.55 -14.53 -24.88
N PRO A 14 4.09 -15.71 -24.53
CA PRO A 14 4.85 -15.91 -23.29
C PRO A 14 5.96 -14.88 -22.99
N TRP A 15 6.71 -14.43 -24.00
CA TRP A 15 7.78 -13.45 -23.80
C TRP A 15 7.24 -12.06 -23.42
N VAL A 16 6.12 -11.68 -24.01
CA VAL A 16 5.42 -10.44 -23.66
C VAL A 16 4.94 -10.51 -22.22
N ALA A 17 4.33 -11.64 -21.81
CA ALA A 17 3.89 -11.82 -20.44
C ALA A 17 5.04 -11.71 -19.43
N LEU A 18 6.21 -12.28 -19.74
CA LEU A 18 7.40 -12.19 -18.89
C LEU A 18 7.92 -10.75 -18.78
N ILE A 19 8.12 -10.06 -19.90
CA ILE A 19 8.64 -8.68 -19.92
C ILE A 19 7.69 -7.74 -19.20
N VAL A 20 6.39 -7.82 -19.49
CA VAL A 20 5.37 -6.99 -18.83
C VAL A 20 5.34 -7.28 -17.33
N CYS A 21 5.45 -8.54 -16.91
CA CYS A 21 5.49 -8.89 -15.49
C CYS A 21 6.72 -8.29 -14.78
N ILE A 22 7.90 -8.36 -15.40
CA ILE A 22 9.14 -7.80 -14.84
C ILE A 22 9.02 -6.28 -14.72
N LEU A 23 8.58 -5.60 -15.79
CA LEU A 23 8.41 -4.15 -15.79
C LEU A 23 7.36 -3.70 -14.76
N ALA A 24 6.26 -4.45 -14.64
CA ALA A 24 5.23 -4.19 -13.63
C ALA A 24 5.79 -4.31 -12.21
N ILE A 25 6.61 -5.32 -11.92
CA ILE A 25 7.23 -5.49 -10.59
C ILE A 25 8.24 -4.39 -10.29
N VAL A 26 9.08 -4.03 -11.26
CA VAL A 26 10.02 -2.91 -11.11
C VAL A 26 9.27 -1.61 -10.85
N TRP A 27 8.15 -1.38 -11.53
CA TRP A 27 7.35 -0.19 -11.29
C TRP A 27 6.64 -0.21 -9.94
N LEU A 28 6.05 -1.35 -9.54
CA LEU A 28 5.49 -1.54 -8.20
C LEU A 28 6.52 -1.22 -7.12
N SER A 29 7.75 -1.71 -7.31
CA SER A 29 8.88 -1.51 -6.42
C SER A 29 9.20 -0.02 -6.21
N MET A 30 9.16 0.77 -7.28
CA MET A 30 9.31 2.22 -7.20
C MET A 30 8.10 2.91 -6.55
N ILE A 31 6.87 2.53 -6.90
CA ILE A 31 5.63 3.13 -6.35
C ILE A 31 5.55 2.93 -4.83
N GLU A 32 6.00 1.78 -4.33
CA GLU A 32 5.99 1.43 -2.91
C GLU A 32 7.11 2.11 -2.14
N GLY A 33 8.36 2.04 -2.63
CA GLY A 33 9.47 2.74 -1.99
C GLY A 33 9.29 4.26 -2.01
N GLN A 34 8.81 4.82 -3.14
CA GLN A 34 8.55 6.26 -3.24
C GLN A 34 7.47 6.73 -2.27
N GLN A 35 6.46 5.90 -1.97
CA GLN A 35 5.50 6.24 -0.91
C GLN A 35 6.21 6.38 0.45
N ALA A 36 7.02 5.40 0.84
CA ALA A 36 7.73 5.44 2.11
C ALA A 36 8.56 6.74 2.23
N SER A 37 9.28 7.11 1.17
CA SER A 37 10.06 8.34 1.13
C SER A 37 9.22 9.62 1.16
N LEU A 38 8.21 9.75 0.29
CA LEU A 38 7.41 10.98 0.23
C LEU A 38 6.49 11.18 1.45
N VAL A 39 6.20 10.12 2.19
CA VAL A 39 5.43 10.18 3.45
C VAL A 39 6.35 10.41 4.65
N GLY A 40 7.63 10.01 4.58
CA GLY A 40 8.60 10.21 5.65
C GLY A 40 9.37 11.54 5.59
N LEU A 41 9.62 12.07 4.40
CA LEU A 41 10.37 13.32 4.18
C LEU A 41 9.69 14.66 4.57
N PRO A 42 8.36 14.81 4.69
CA PRO A 42 7.73 16.12 4.96
C PRO A 42 8.28 16.93 6.15
N PRO A 43 8.68 16.33 7.29
CA PRO A 43 9.21 17.08 8.43
C PRO A 43 10.58 17.71 8.17
N VAL A 44 11.38 17.11 7.29
CA VAL A 44 12.78 17.48 7.03
C VAL A 44 12.82 18.66 6.07
N ASP A 45 13.63 19.68 6.38
CA ASP A 45 13.81 20.84 5.52
C ASP A 45 14.44 20.45 4.16
N PRO A 46 13.72 20.65 3.03
CA PRO A 46 14.24 20.29 1.71
C PRO A 46 15.51 21.01 1.29
N THR A 47 15.88 22.14 1.92
CA THR A 47 17.11 22.84 1.57
C THR A 47 18.37 22.05 1.95
N LEU A 48 18.29 21.18 2.95
CA LEU A 48 19.43 20.41 3.46
C LEU A 48 20.01 19.44 2.42
N TYR A 49 19.17 18.88 1.56
CA TYR A 49 19.57 17.92 0.51
C TYR A 49 19.43 18.48 -0.91
N LYS A 50 19.21 19.79 -1.06
CA LYS A 50 18.96 20.40 -2.38
C LYS A 50 20.14 20.25 -3.33
N ASP A 51 21.35 20.49 -2.84
CA ASP A 51 22.55 20.48 -3.66
C ASP A 51 23.12 19.06 -3.84
N SER A 52 22.97 18.21 -2.83
CA SER A 52 23.40 16.80 -2.88
C SER A 52 22.45 15.93 -3.70
N HIS A 53 21.13 16.14 -3.57
CA HIS A 53 20.08 15.30 -4.16
C HIS A 53 19.03 16.13 -4.92
N PRO A 54 19.40 16.70 -6.09
CA PRO A 54 18.55 17.64 -6.81
C PRO A 54 17.27 16.99 -7.36
N LEU A 55 17.24 15.67 -7.61
CA LEU A 55 16.01 15.00 -8.06
C LEU A 55 15.08 14.73 -6.87
N THR A 56 15.61 14.38 -5.71
CA THR A 56 14.84 14.29 -4.46
C THR A 56 14.22 15.64 -4.11
N TYR A 57 14.99 16.73 -4.21
CA TYR A 57 14.47 18.08 -4.03
C TYR A 57 13.32 18.39 -5.00
N LYS A 58 13.42 18.00 -6.28
CA LYS A 58 12.32 18.16 -7.24
C LYS A 58 11.09 17.32 -6.89
N ASN A 59 11.28 16.09 -6.43
CA ASN A 59 10.18 15.25 -5.96
C ASN A 59 9.46 15.92 -4.78
N ALA A 60 10.22 16.33 -3.75
CA ALA A 60 9.70 17.00 -2.57
C ALA A 60 9.01 18.33 -2.92
N ALA A 61 9.62 19.16 -3.76
CA ALA A 61 9.06 20.44 -4.18
C ALA A 61 7.73 20.31 -4.93
N LEU A 62 7.52 19.20 -5.65
CA LEU A 62 6.25 18.93 -6.33
C LEU A 62 5.22 18.29 -5.38
N ALA A 63 5.64 17.27 -4.62
CA ALA A 63 4.76 16.51 -3.73
C ALA A 63 4.26 17.36 -2.55
N PHE A 64 5.08 18.24 -2.00
CA PHE A 64 4.74 19.04 -0.80
C PHE A 64 4.16 20.42 -1.13
N LYS A 65 3.81 20.66 -2.41
CA LYS A 65 3.15 21.89 -2.82
C LYS A 65 1.63 21.78 -2.68
N GLY A 66 1.05 22.55 -1.76
CA GLY A 66 -0.40 22.50 -1.50
C GLY A 66 -0.84 21.09 -1.11
N ASP A 67 -1.96 20.63 -1.65
CA ASP A 67 -2.51 19.30 -1.35
C ASP A 67 -1.97 18.20 -2.29
N ASN A 68 -0.80 18.42 -2.93
CA ASN A 68 -0.26 17.47 -3.90
C ASN A 68 0.13 16.12 -3.30
N LEU A 69 0.49 16.06 -2.02
CA LEU A 69 0.82 14.80 -1.35
C LEU A 69 -0.42 13.91 -1.28
N ASP A 70 -1.59 14.47 -0.96
CA ASP A 70 -2.86 13.74 -0.97
C ASP A 70 -3.26 13.30 -2.38
N ARG A 71 -3.08 14.18 -3.38
CA ARG A 71 -3.30 13.83 -4.79
C ARG A 71 -2.40 12.70 -5.25
N TYR A 72 -1.12 12.75 -4.85
CA TYR A 72 -0.15 11.69 -5.09
C TYR A 72 -0.64 10.39 -4.46
N LEU A 73 -0.98 10.37 -3.16
CA LEU A 73 -1.43 9.16 -2.46
C LEU A 73 -2.66 8.54 -3.13
N MET A 74 -3.61 9.38 -3.56
CA MET A 74 -4.79 8.99 -4.32
C MET A 74 -4.45 8.31 -5.66
N GLY A 75 -3.67 8.98 -6.52
CA GLY A 75 -3.29 8.46 -7.83
C GLY A 75 -2.40 7.23 -7.72
N ARG A 76 -1.49 7.23 -6.75
CA ARG A 76 -0.61 6.12 -6.40
C ARG A 76 -1.38 4.87 -6.01
N GLN A 77 -2.42 4.99 -5.18
CA GLN A 77 -3.20 3.81 -4.78
C GLN A 77 -3.88 3.13 -5.97
N PHE A 78 -4.35 3.89 -6.96
CA PHE A 78 -4.84 3.30 -8.20
C PHE A 78 -3.74 2.58 -8.97
N MET A 79 -2.56 3.20 -9.07
CA MET A 79 -1.43 2.59 -9.78
C MET A 79 -0.94 1.29 -9.14
N VAL A 80 -0.81 1.23 -7.81
CA VAL A 80 -0.46 -0.01 -7.08
C VAL A 80 -1.40 -1.14 -7.48
N LEU A 81 -2.70 -0.88 -7.39
CA LEU A 81 -3.73 -1.87 -7.68
C LEU A 81 -3.71 -2.26 -9.16
N LEU A 82 -3.67 -1.31 -10.08
CA LEU A 82 -3.59 -1.58 -11.51
C LEU A 82 -2.37 -2.46 -11.85
N VAL A 83 -1.20 -2.16 -11.28
CA VAL A 83 0.03 -2.91 -11.51
C VAL A 83 -0.07 -4.33 -10.93
N VAL A 84 -0.62 -4.49 -9.73
CA VAL A 84 -0.88 -5.83 -9.15
C VAL A 84 -1.83 -6.65 -10.01
N PHE A 85 -2.86 -6.02 -10.58
CA PHE A 85 -3.76 -6.66 -11.52
C PHE A 85 -3.04 -7.10 -12.81
N VAL A 86 -2.17 -6.25 -13.37
CA VAL A 86 -1.35 -6.59 -14.54
C VAL A 86 -0.42 -7.78 -14.23
N ILE A 87 0.23 -7.79 -13.07
CA ILE A 87 1.05 -8.92 -12.63
C ILE A 87 0.21 -10.20 -12.57
N ASN A 88 -0.99 -10.13 -11.97
CA ASN A 88 -1.93 -11.24 -11.90
C ASN A 88 -2.29 -11.76 -13.31
N GLN A 89 -2.61 -10.88 -14.28
CA GLN A 89 -2.89 -11.31 -15.66
C GLN A 89 -1.70 -11.97 -16.36
N CYS A 90 -0.48 -11.54 -16.04
CA CYS A 90 0.73 -12.15 -16.60
C CYS A 90 1.03 -13.53 -16.00
N SER A 91 0.76 -13.73 -14.71
CA SER A 91 1.31 -14.85 -13.94
C SER A 91 0.29 -15.89 -13.48
N SER A 92 -0.97 -15.51 -13.31
CA SER A 92 -2.02 -16.37 -12.75
C SER A 92 -2.49 -17.41 -13.76
N PRO A 93 -2.59 -18.69 -13.36
CA PRO A 93 -3.01 -19.75 -14.26
C PRO A 93 -4.48 -19.55 -14.68
N LEU A 94 -4.77 -19.71 -15.96
CA LEU A 94 -6.14 -19.72 -16.48
C LEU A 94 -6.84 -21.05 -16.15
N ASP A 95 -6.14 -22.17 -16.40
CA ASP A 95 -6.58 -23.51 -16.05
C ASP A 95 -5.66 -24.11 -14.97
N PRO A 96 -6.14 -24.38 -13.76
CA PRO A 96 -5.33 -24.95 -12.67
C PRO A 96 -4.85 -26.39 -12.96
N LYS A 97 -5.41 -27.08 -13.96
CA LYS A 97 -5.07 -28.47 -14.28
C LYS A 97 -3.84 -28.61 -15.18
N VAL A 98 -3.38 -27.53 -15.79
CA VAL A 98 -2.23 -27.58 -16.70
C VAL A 98 -0.97 -27.86 -15.90
N ASP A 99 -0.25 -28.92 -16.27
CA ASP A 99 0.99 -29.29 -15.62
C ASP A 99 2.09 -28.24 -15.85
N VAL A 100 2.75 -27.86 -14.76
CA VAL A 100 3.86 -26.91 -14.73
C VAL A 100 4.95 -27.54 -13.87
N LEU A 101 6.12 -27.76 -14.49
CA LEU A 101 7.33 -28.29 -13.86
C LEU A 101 7.19 -29.70 -13.24
N GLY A 102 6.13 -30.46 -13.54
CA GLY A 102 5.93 -31.82 -13.04
C GLY A 102 5.72 -31.90 -11.51
N LEU A 103 5.24 -30.81 -10.89
CA LEU A 103 5.08 -30.73 -9.44
C LEU A 103 3.90 -31.61 -8.93
N PRO A 104 3.94 -32.09 -7.68
CA PRO A 104 2.80 -32.77 -7.07
C PRO A 104 1.57 -31.85 -6.93
N ASP A 105 0.37 -32.43 -7.00
CA ASP A 105 -0.90 -31.67 -7.03
C ASP A 105 -1.08 -30.72 -5.83
N GLY A 106 -0.71 -31.16 -4.63
CA GLY A 106 -0.78 -30.31 -3.43
C GLY A 106 0.15 -29.09 -3.51
N VAL A 107 1.32 -29.24 -4.13
CA VAL A 107 2.28 -28.13 -4.33
C VAL A 107 1.78 -27.18 -5.40
N LYS A 108 1.24 -27.71 -6.51
CA LYS A 108 0.61 -26.90 -7.57
C LYS A 108 -0.54 -26.08 -7.02
N PHE A 109 -1.42 -26.71 -6.24
CA PHE A 109 -2.57 -26.03 -5.65
C PHE A 109 -2.16 -24.83 -4.79
N ILE A 110 -1.18 -25.00 -3.90
CA ILE A 110 -0.73 -23.94 -3.00
C ILE A 110 0.07 -22.86 -3.75
N PHE A 111 1.08 -23.26 -4.52
CA PHE A 111 2.03 -22.31 -5.09
C PHE A 111 1.54 -21.66 -6.40
N LEU A 112 0.80 -22.40 -7.23
CA LEU A 112 0.39 -21.96 -8.56
C LEU A 112 -1.09 -21.55 -8.59
N ASP A 113 -2.00 -22.38 -8.09
CA ASP A 113 -3.45 -22.15 -8.25
C ASP A 113 -3.95 -21.04 -7.31
N ILE A 114 -3.63 -21.16 -6.02
CA ILE A 114 -3.83 -20.08 -5.03
C ILE A 114 -2.93 -18.88 -5.37
N GLY A 115 -1.79 -19.13 -6.04
CA GLY A 115 -0.86 -18.11 -6.48
C GLY A 115 0.14 -17.68 -5.41
N LEU A 116 0.34 -18.46 -4.35
CA LEU A 116 1.25 -18.12 -3.25
C LEU A 116 2.67 -17.78 -3.74
N ALA A 117 3.17 -18.46 -4.78
CA ALA A 117 4.48 -18.16 -5.35
C ALA A 117 4.55 -16.71 -5.86
N MET A 118 3.54 -16.29 -6.62
CA MET A 118 3.49 -14.95 -7.21
C MET A 118 3.18 -13.87 -6.18
N ILE A 119 2.38 -14.20 -5.17
CA ILE A 119 2.14 -13.32 -4.02
C ILE A 119 3.46 -13.05 -3.30
N ILE A 120 4.19 -14.09 -2.89
CA ILE A 120 5.48 -13.93 -2.18
C ILE A 120 6.48 -13.18 -3.06
N PHE A 121 6.56 -13.53 -4.34
CA PHE A 121 7.44 -12.85 -5.30
C PHE A 121 7.12 -11.36 -5.42
N THR A 122 5.83 -11.02 -5.54
CA THR A 122 5.36 -9.62 -5.63
C THR A 122 5.60 -8.88 -4.32
N CYS A 123 5.30 -9.49 -3.17
CA CYS A 123 5.58 -8.89 -1.86
C CYS A 123 7.07 -8.58 -1.68
N ILE A 124 7.93 -9.58 -1.90
CA ILE A 124 9.37 -9.44 -1.62
C ILE A 124 10.02 -8.46 -2.60
N LEU A 125 9.90 -8.70 -3.90
CA LEU A 125 10.62 -7.90 -4.92
C LEU A 125 9.89 -6.61 -5.29
N GLY A 126 8.56 -6.69 -5.35
CA GLY A 126 7.73 -5.58 -5.81
C GLY A 126 7.40 -4.57 -4.72
N GLN A 127 7.56 -4.87 -3.43
CA GLN A 127 7.11 -3.95 -2.38
C GLN A 127 8.07 -3.86 -1.19
N LEU A 128 8.28 -4.96 -0.46
CA LEU A 128 8.96 -4.94 0.84
C LEU A 128 10.45 -4.56 0.75
N THR A 129 11.18 -5.10 -0.24
CA THR A 129 12.62 -4.80 -0.40
C THR A 129 12.87 -3.29 -0.51
N THR A 130 12.06 -2.60 -1.31
CA THR A 130 12.21 -1.16 -1.51
C THR A 130 11.59 -0.34 -0.41
N GLN A 131 10.49 -0.78 0.22
CA GLN A 131 9.94 -0.11 1.40
C GLN A 131 10.96 -0.08 2.55
N VAL A 132 11.69 -1.18 2.77
CA VAL A 132 12.74 -1.25 3.79
C VAL A 132 13.87 -0.26 3.48
N ASN A 133 14.43 -0.26 2.27
CA ASN A 133 15.48 0.71 1.95
C ASN A 133 14.97 2.16 1.98
N ALA A 134 13.77 2.39 1.46
CA ALA A 134 13.17 3.71 1.39
C ALA A 134 12.71 4.25 2.75
N SER A 135 12.64 3.45 3.82
CA SER A 135 12.34 3.97 5.17
C SER A 135 13.54 4.50 5.93
N TYR A 136 14.76 4.18 5.47
CA TYR A 136 16.02 4.59 6.09
C TYR A 136 16.90 5.47 5.20
N ALA A 137 16.75 5.33 3.88
CA ALA A 137 17.49 6.06 2.86
C ALA A 137 16.50 6.75 1.89
N MET A 138 15.55 7.52 2.43
CA MET A 138 14.50 8.18 1.68
C MET A 138 15.06 9.10 0.59
N ILE A 139 16.08 9.89 0.94
CA ILE A 139 16.70 10.90 0.09
C ILE A 139 17.38 10.23 -1.09
N ASP A 140 18.18 9.20 -0.86
CA ASP A 140 18.88 8.47 -1.92
C ASP A 140 17.92 7.68 -2.81
N PHE A 141 16.92 7.04 -2.19
CA PHE A 141 16.01 6.15 -2.90
C PHE A 141 15.23 6.87 -4.00
N ILE A 142 14.75 8.10 -3.76
CA ILE A 142 13.98 8.87 -4.75
C ILE A 142 14.83 9.83 -5.59
N ASN A 143 16.16 9.83 -5.45
CA ASN A 143 17.06 10.70 -6.23
C ASN A 143 17.33 10.15 -7.64
N ASN A 144 16.28 9.79 -8.38
CA ASN A 144 16.39 9.25 -9.73
C ASN A 144 15.20 9.67 -10.61
N TYR A 145 15.40 9.60 -11.93
CA TYR A 145 14.37 9.99 -12.90
C TYR A 145 13.15 9.07 -12.90
N PHE A 146 13.30 7.81 -12.48
CA PHE A 146 12.19 6.88 -12.44
C PHE A 146 11.20 7.20 -11.32
N ALA A 147 11.69 7.68 -10.17
CA ALA A 147 10.87 8.24 -9.10
C ALA A 147 10.10 9.48 -9.60
N LEU A 148 10.79 10.44 -10.26
CA LEU A 148 10.10 11.61 -10.83
C LEU A 148 9.04 11.24 -11.86
N PHE A 149 9.35 10.30 -12.76
CA PHE A 149 8.39 9.78 -13.73
C PHE A 149 7.17 9.16 -13.04
N THR A 150 7.39 8.40 -11.97
CA THR A 150 6.31 7.78 -11.19
C THR A 150 5.44 8.84 -10.51
N LEU A 151 6.04 9.88 -9.91
CA LEU A 151 5.32 11.02 -9.34
C LEU A 151 4.49 11.77 -10.40
N TYR A 152 5.03 12.02 -11.59
CA TYR A 152 4.22 12.65 -12.65
C TYR A 152 3.07 11.76 -13.09
N THR A 153 3.30 10.46 -13.20
CA THR A 153 2.25 9.52 -13.63
C THR A 153 1.11 9.44 -12.61
N THR A 154 1.43 9.40 -11.30
CA THR A 154 0.40 9.40 -10.24
C THR A 154 -0.40 10.70 -10.25
N MET A 155 0.25 11.84 -10.48
CA MET A 155 -0.44 13.14 -10.62
C MET A 155 -1.34 13.19 -11.85
N VAL A 156 -0.92 12.60 -12.98
CA VAL A 156 -1.77 12.48 -14.19
C VAL A 156 -2.97 11.57 -13.93
N VAL A 157 -2.79 10.48 -13.20
CA VAL A 157 -3.88 9.58 -12.79
C VAL A 157 -4.88 10.31 -11.90
N GLU A 158 -4.44 11.08 -10.91
CA GLU A 158 -5.36 11.91 -10.11
C GLU A 158 -6.07 12.95 -10.98
N PHE A 159 -5.32 13.63 -11.85
CA PHE A 159 -5.86 14.64 -12.74
C PHE A 159 -6.95 14.08 -13.67
N SER A 160 -6.79 12.84 -14.14
CA SER A 160 -7.77 12.14 -14.99
C SER A 160 -9.16 12.04 -14.37
N GLY A 161 -9.27 12.10 -13.04
CA GLY A 161 -10.56 12.07 -12.34
C GLY A 161 -11.10 10.67 -12.07
N ILE A 162 -10.45 9.59 -12.51
CA ILE A 162 -10.99 8.22 -12.39
C ILE A 162 -11.27 7.85 -10.91
N MET A 163 -10.48 8.36 -9.97
CA MET A 163 -10.61 8.11 -8.51
C MET A 163 -11.39 9.18 -7.73
N HIS A 164 -12.00 10.17 -8.40
CA HIS A 164 -12.61 11.33 -7.72
C HIS A 164 -13.84 11.02 -6.87
N ALA A 165 -14.49 9.87 -7.05
CA ALA A 165 -15.55 9.40 -6.15
C ALA A 165 -15.06 9.32 -4.70
N SER A 166 -13.78 9.05 -4.46
CA SER A 166 -13.20 9.05 -3.12
C SER A 166 -13.19 10.42 -2.45
N TYR A 167 -13.09 11.53 -3.19
CA TYR A 167 -13.21 12.87 -2.60
C TYR A 167 -14.64 13.15 -2.13
N LEU A 168 -15.65 12.62 -2.82
CA LEU A 168 -17.03 12.66 -2.33
C LEU A 168 -17.18 11.85 -1.04
N ILE A 169 -16.58 10.66 -0.99
CA ILE A 169 -16.57 9.81 0.21
C ILE A 169 -15.87 10.53 1.36
N GLN A 170 -14.73 11.20 1.11
CA GLN A 170 -14.04 12.02 2.08
C GLN A 170 -14.93 13.15 2.62
N ASN A 171 -15.63 13.88 1.75
CA ASN A 171 -16.56 14.94 2.15
C ASN A 171 -17.70 14.41 3.03
N ILE A 172 -18.25 13.23 2.69
CA ILE A 172 -19.29 12.58 3.49
C ILE A 172 -18.74 12.18 4.87
N LEU A 173 -17.56 11.56 4.93
CA LEU A 173 -16.93 11.16 6.19
C LEU A 173 -16.54 12.35 7.06
N ALA A 174 -16.08 13.44 6.46
CA ALA A 174 -15.80 14.70 7.16
C ALA A 174 -17.08 15.27 7.78
N ALA A 175 -18.18 15.31 7.02
CA ALA A 175 -19.48 15.75 7.50
C ALA A 175 -20.02 14.87 8.65
N VAL A 176 -19.86 13.55 8.55
CA VAL A 176 -20.31 12.59 9.59
C VAL A 176 -19.42 12.63 10.83
N SER A 177 -18.11 12.84 10.67
CA SER A 177 -17.16 12.91 11.79
C SER A 177 -17.18 14.25 12.53
N GLY A 178 -17.72 15.30 11.90
CA GLY A 178 -17.66 16.67 12.41
C GLY A 178 -16.25 17.29 12.34
N LYS A 179 -15.29 16.63 11.67
CA LYS A 179 -13.92 17.13 11.49
C LYS A 179 -13.79 17.71 10.07
N PRO A 180 -13.63 19.04 9.91
CA PRO A 180 -13.48 19.64 8.60
C PRO A 180 -12.17 19.18 7.94
N ILE A 181 -12.18 19.12 6.61
CA ILE A 181 -11.00 18.81 5.79
C ILE A 181 -10.09 20.05 5.80
N SER A 182 -8.88 19.92 6.35
CA SER A 182 -7.88 21.01 6.38
C SER A 182 -7.12 21.06 5.05
N THR A 183 -7.49 22.00 4.17
CA THR A 183 -6.85 22.16 2.86
C THR A 183 -5.88 23.33 2.87
N ASN A 184 -4.74 23.16 2.22
CA ASN A 184 -3.76 24.23 2.01
C ASN A 184 -4.03 25.05 0.74
N GLU A 185 -5.18 24.85 0.11
CA GLU A 185 -5.59 25.54 -1.11
C GLU A 185 -6.82 26.43 -0.90
N GLU A 186 -6.91 27.50 -1.70
CA GLU A 186 -8.08 28.37 -1.69
C GLU A 186 -9.37 27.60 -2.08
N PRO A 187 -10.54 28.02 -1.56
CA PRO A 187 -11.80 27.44 -1.96
C PRO A 187 -11.98 27.43 -3.48
N LYS A 188 -12.36 26.27 -4.02
CA LYS A 188 -12.57 26.08 -5.46
C LYS A 188 -13.75 26.95 -5.91
N THR A 189 -13.53 27.88 -6.83
CA THR A 189 -14.57 28.78 -7.38
C THR A 189 -14.72 28.64 -8.90
N GLY A 190 -15.88 29.05 -9.42
CA GLY A 190 -16.15 29.14 -10.87
C GLY A 190 -15.92 27.83 -11.65
N MET A 191 -15.11 27.91 -12.71
CA MET A 191 -14.82 26.78 -13.59
C MET A 191 -14.05 25.65 -12.89
N THR A 192 -13.17 25.97 -11.93
CA THR A 192 -12.41 24.97 -11.17
C THR A 192 -13.35 24.11 -10.31
N PHE A 193 -14.37 24.73 -9.72
CA PHE A 193 -15.41 24.02 -8.97
C PHE A 193 -16.23 23.09 -9.87
N ALA A 194 -16.70 23.60 -11.03
CA ALA A 194 -17.46 22.80 -11.98
C ALA A 194 -16.63 21.62 -12.54
N PHE A 195 -15.36 21.87 -12.87
CA PHE A 195 -14.44 20.84 -13.37
C PHE A 195 -14.18 19.75 -12.33
N PHE A 196 -14.02 20.11 -11.07
CA PHE A 196 -13.87 19.16 -9.97
C PHE A 196 -15.11 18.26 -9.84
N TRP A 197 -16.31 18.82 -9.71
CA TRP A 197 -17.53 18.02 -9.56
C TRP A 197 -17.91 17.24 -10.83
N GLY A 198 -17.56 17.74 -12.01
CA GLY A 198 -17.67 16.97 -13.26
C GLY A 198 -16.84 15.68 -13.23
N ARG A 199 -15.59 15.75 -12.74
CA ARG A 199 -14.74 14.56 -12.55
C ARG A 199 -15.28 13.63 -11.46
N VAL A 200 -15.84 14.17 -10.37
CA VAL A 200 -16.52 13.36 -9.35
C VAL A 200 -17.69 12.57 -9.95
N LEU A 201 -18.57 13.22 -10.73
CA LEU A 201 -19.71 12.58 -11.39
C LEU A 201 -19.23 11.48 -12.37
N MET A 202 -18.22 11.78 -13.17
CA MET A 202 -17.60 10.81 -14.08
C MET A 202 -17.04 9.60 -13.31
N SER A 203 -16.31 9.83 -12.22
CA SER A 203 -15.77 8.75 -11.39
C SER A 203 -16.87 7.85 -10.80
N LEU A 204 -17.97 8.44 -10.33
CA LEU A 204 -19.14 7.67 -9.84
C LEU A 204 -19.77 6.84 -10.96
N ALA A 205 -19.89 7.38 -12.16
CA ALA A 205 -20.41 6.66 -13.31
C ALA A 205 -19.50 5.49 -13.71
N ILE A 206 -18.18 5.71 -13.74
CA ILE A 206 -17.19 4.66 -14.01
C ILE A 206 -17.28 3.57 -12.93
N LEU A 207 -17.29 3.94 -11.64
CA LEU A 207 -17.41 2.99 -10.54
C LEU A 207 -18.70 2.16 -10.63
N GLY A 208 -19.84 2.81 -10.89
CA GLY A 208 -21.13 2.14 -11.06
C GLY A 208 -21.14 1.17 -12.23
N PHE A 209 -20.55 1.56 -13.37
CA PHE A 209 -20.39 0.69 -14.54
C PHE A 209 -19.47 -0.50 -14.23
N CYS A 210 -18.32 -0.27 -13.60
CA CYS A 210 -17.40 -1.34 -13.21
C CYS A 210 -18.09 -2.35 -12.29
N LEU A 211 -18.83 -1.89 -11.27
CA LEU A 211 -19.61 -2.75 -10.39
C LEU A 211 -20.64 -3.57 -11.16
N ALA A 212 -21.40 -2.94 -12.06
CA ALA A 212 -22.41 -3.64 -12.85
C ALA A 212 -21.80 -4.74 -13.72
N VAL A 213 -20.68 -4.45 -14.40
CA VAL A 213 -19.92 -5.42 -15.21
C VAL A 213 -19.43 -6.59 -14.34
N THR A 214 -18.76 -6.30 -13.24
CA THR A 214 -18.18 -7.33 -12.37
C THR A 214 -19.26 -8.21 -11.73
N LEU A 215 -20.34 -7.61 -11.21
CA LEU A 215 -21.42 -8.37 -10.58
C LEU A 215 -22.20 -9.20 -11.60
N SER A 216 -22.50 -8.66 -12.78
CA SER A 216 -23.16 -9.42 -13.85
C SER A 216 -22.31 -10.60 -14.30
N ALA A 217 -21.00 -10.40 -14.48
CA ALA A 217 -20.11 -11.49 -14.86
C ALA A 217 -19.99 -12.56 -13.77
N LEU A 218 -19.92 -12.16 -12.49
CA LEU A 218 -19.90 -13.10 -11.37
C LEU A 218 -21.17 -13.94 -11.30
N LEU A 219 -22.34 -13.30 -11.42
CA LEU A 219 -23.64 -13.96 -11.36
C LEU A 219 -23.86 -14.93 -12.53
N ASN A 220 -23.29 -14.62 -13.70
CA ASN A 220 -23.34 -15.48 -14.89
C ASN A 220 -22.22 -16.54 -14.94
N GLY A 221 -21.32 -16.60 -13.95
CA GLY A 221 -20.19 -17.54 -13.96
C GLY A 221 -19.12 -17.23 -15.02
N GLN A 222 -19.05 -15.99 -15.50
CA GLN A 222 -18.13 -15.53 -16.55
C GLN A 222 -16.86 -14.88 -15.98
N THR A 223 -16.34 -15.43 -14.88
CA THR A 223 -15.14 -14.92 -14.20
C THR A 223 -14.14 -16.02 -13.91
N SER A 224 -12.87 -15.65 -13.69
CA SER A 224 -11.80 -16.63 -13.46
C SER A 224 -12.06 -17.52 -12.24
N VAL A 225 -12.75 -17.02 -11.21
CA VAL A 225 -13.11 -17.83 -10.04
C VAL A 225 -14.05 -19.00 -10.41
N ALA A 226 -14.97 -18.81 -11.36
CA ALA A 226 -15.89 -19.86 -11.80
C ALA A 226 -15.14 -20.99 -12.53
N VAL A 227 -14.08 -20.66 -13.25
CA VAL A 227 -13.20 -21.63 -13.92
C VAL A 227 -12.30 -22.35 -12.92
N LYS A 228 -11.67 -21.60 -12.01
CA LYS A 228 -10.73 -22.14 -11.02
C LYS A 228 -11.40 -22.97 -9.94
N TYR A 229 -12.59 -22.56 -9.49
CA TYR A 229 -13.31 -23.19 -8.40
C TYR A 229 -14.79 -23.42 -8.78
N PRO A 230 -15.08 -24.44 -9.61
CA PRO A 230 -16.44 -24.72 -10.09
C PRO A 230 -17.46 -25.04 -8.99
N SER A 231 -16.99 -25.38 -7.79
CA SER A 231 -17.84 -25.65 -6.62
C SER A 231 -18.39 -24.38 -5.95
N ILE A 232 -17.85 -23.21 -6.27
CA ILE A 232 -18.30 -21.93 -5.70
C ILE A 232 -19.53 -21.47 -6.48
N SER A 233 -20.68 -21.39 -5.80
CA SER A 233 -21.90 -20.85 -6.41
C SER A 233 -21.75 -19.35 -6.72
N PRO A 234 -22.45 -18.81 -7.73
CA PRO A 234 -22.35 -17.39 -8.06
C PRO A 234 -22.65 -16.45 -6.88
N GLY A 235 -23.65 -16.80 -6.05
CA GLY A 235 -23.98 -16.03 -4.84
C GLY A 235 -22.86 -16.06 -3.79
N LEU A 236 -22.21 -17.22 -3.59
CA LEU A 236 -21.04 -17.32 -2.73
C LEU A 236 -19.86 -16.52 -3.28
N ALA A 237 -19.68 -16.49 -4.61
CA ALA A 237 -18.61 -15.72 -5.24
C ALA A 237 -18.77 -14.21 -5.01
N VAL A 238 -20.00 -13.68 -5.12
CA VAL A 238 -20.30 -12.27 -4.80
C VAL A 238 -20.02 -11.97 -3.33
N PHE A 239 -20.46 -12.83 -2.41
CA PHE A 239 -20.16 -12.67 -0.98
C PHE A 239 -18.65 -12.66 -0.72
N LEU A 240 -17.91 -13.62 -1.28
CA LEU A 240 -16.47 -13.73 -1.10
C LEU A 240 -15.72 -12.52 -1.67
N LEU A 241 -16.16 -11.95 -2.80
CA LEU A 241 -15.59 -10.71 -3.33
C LEU A 241 -15.64 -9.58 -2.29
N PHE A 242 -16.83 -9.28 -1.75
CA PHE A 242 -16.98 -8.21 -0.75
C PHE A 242 -16.31 -8.54 0.58
N PHE A 243 -16.27 -9.82 0.95
CA PHE A 243 -15.54 -10.28 2.14
C PHE A 243 -14.04 -10.01 2.02
N PHE A 244 -13.39 -10.42 0.93
CA PHE A 244 -11.96 -10.16 0.71
C PHE A 244 -11.68 -8.67 0.54
N MET A 245 -12.56 -7.91 -0.12
CA MET A 245 -12.45 -6.45 -0.18
C MET A 245 -12.54 -5.80 1.20
N SER A 246 -13.38 -6.32 2.10
CA SER A 246 -13.48 -5.83 3.48
C SER A 246 -12.23 -6.16 4.30
N ILE A 247 -11.60 -7.32 4.07
CA ILE A 247 -10.31 -7.67 4.69
C ILE A 247 -9.22 -6.69 4.25
N VAL A 248 -9.11 -6.44 2.94
CA VAL A 248 -8.18 -5.42 2.41
C VAL A 248 -8.44 -4.08 3.09
N GLY A 249 -9.70 -3.63 3.10
CA GLY A 249 -10.06 -2.33 3.65
C GLY A 249 -9.72 -2.19 5.11
N MET A 250 -10.01 -3.22 5.90
CA MET A 250 -9.58 -3.28 7.30
C MET A 250 -8.07 -3.17 7.43
N LEU A 251 -7.29 -3.94 6.67
CA LEU A 251 -5.81 -3.91 6.74
C LEU A 251 -5.22 -2.55 6.31
N GLU A 252 -5.76 -1.93 5.26
CA GLU A 252 -5.36 -0.60 4.79
C GLU A 252 -5.73 0.49 5.79
N GLY A 253 -6.96 0.47 6.30
CA GLY A 253 -7.40 1.39 7.35
C GLY A 253 -6.63 1.20 8.66
N MET A 254 -6.33 -0.04 9.06
CA MET A 254 -5.58 -0.36 10.29
C MET A 254 -4.20 0.27 10.29
N GLN A 255 -3.49 0.30 9.16
CA GLN A 255 -2.19 0.97 9.07
C GLN A 255 -2.32 2.44 9.50
N ILE A 256 -3.26 3.17 8.90
CA ILE A 256 -3.49 4.58 9.21
C ILE A 256 -3.93 4.76 10.66
N ALA A 257 -4.87 3.94 11.13
CA ALA A 257 -5.38 4.02 12.49
C ALA A 257 -4.29 3.74 13.55
N PHE A 258 -3.42 2.76 13.30
CA PHE A 258 -2.32 2.41 14.22
C PHE A 258 -1.30 3.53 14.33
N PHE A 259 -0.93 4.16 13.22
CA PHE A 259 -0.04 5.32 13.26
C PHE A 259 -0.68 6.53 13.93
N ALA A 260 -1.97 6.79 13.67
CA ALA A 260 -2.70 7.86 14.35
C ALA A 260 -2.72 7.64 15.87
N VAL A 261 -2.92 6.40 16.33
CA VAL A 261 -2.94 6.06 17.77
C VAL A 261 -1.55 6.02 18.39
N ALA A 262 -0.50 5.71 17.63
CA ALA A 262 0.88 5.77 18.11
C ALA A 262 1.28 7.17 18.58
N LYS A 263 0.70 8.22 17.97
CA LYS A 263 0.89 9.62 18.36
C LYS A 263 0.12 10.03 19.64
N LEU A 264 -0.86 9.24 20.07
CA LEU A 264 -1.66 9.57 21.26
C LEU A 264 -0.95 9.13 22.56
N PRO A 265 -1.12 9.86 23.68
CA PRO A 265 -0.69 9.39 25.00
C PRO A 265 -1.34 8.05 25.37
N ALA A 266 -0.63 7.19 26.11
CA ALA A 266 -1.10 5.84 26.46
C ALA A 266 -2.49 5.81 27.13
N SER A 267 -2.83 6.85 27.90
CA SER A 267 -4.14 7.01 28.56
C SER A 267 -5.31 7.21 27.59
N GLU A 268 -5.04 7.64 26.35
CA GLU A 268 -6.03 7.98 25.34
C GLU A 268 -6.17 6.90 24.24
N ARG A 269 -5.35 5.84 24.29
CA ARG A 269 -5.26 4.78 23.27
C ARG A 269 -6.43 3.77 23.31
N GLY A 270 -7.66 4.25 23.52
CA GLY A 270 -8.88 3.44 23.52
C GLY A 270 -9.27 2.93 24.92
N THR A 271 -10.54 3.14 25.25
CA THR A 271 -11.10 2.77 26.57
C THR A 271 -11.81 1.41 26.56
N SER A 272 -12.11 0.86 25.39
CA SER A 272 -12.85 -0.39 25.21
C SER A 272 -11.95 -1.64 25.41
N PHE A 273 -12.58 -2.80 25.65
CA PHE A 273 -11.86 -4.08 25.82
C PHE A 273 -10.98 -4.43 24.62
N PHE A 274 -11.51 -4.36 23.40
CA PHE A 274 -10.74 -4.64 22.19
C PHE A 274 -9.74 -3.53 21.86
N GLY A 275 -10.06 -2.26 22.13
CA GLY A 275 -9.11 -1.16 21.98
C GLY A 275 -7.86 -1.37 22.85
N LYS A 276 -8.06 -1.67 24.13
CA LYS A 276 -6.96 -1.98 25.07
C LYS A 276 -6.15 -3.20 24.64
N LYS A 277 -6.79 -4.31 24.26
CA LYS A 277 -6.08 -5.52 23.79
C LYS A 277 -5.30 -5.28 22.50
N THR A 278 -5.87 -4.53 21.56
CA THR A 278 -5.20 -4.15 20.32
C THR A 278 -3.98 -3.29 20.62
N CYS A 279 -4.10 -2.25 21.44
CA CYS A 279 -2.97 -1.40 21.84
C CYS A 279 -1.91 -2.15 22.64
N GLU A 280 -2.31 -2.98 23.59
CA GLU A 280 -1.39 -3.79 24.39
C GLU A 280 -0.59 -4.72 23.49
N LEU A 281 -1.23 -5.38 22.53
CA LEU A 281 -0.54 -6.24 21.57
C LEU A 281 0.34 -5.41 20.61
N LEU A 282 -0.17 -4.32 20.06
CA LEU A 282 0.53 -3.49 19.07
C LEU A 282 1.80 -2.84 19.63
N PHE A 283 1.77 -2.37 20.88
CA PHE A 283 2.91 -1.72 21.54
C PHE A 283 3.72 -2.67 22.45
N ARG A 284 3.42 -3.97 22.43
CA ARG A 284 4.20 -4.97 23.18
C ARG A 284 5.65 -5.01 22.69
N GLY A 285 6.58 -5.31 23.58
CA GLY A 285 7.99 -5.46 23.21
C GLY A 285 8.61 -4.15 22.73
N ASN A 286 8.31 -3.04 23.41
CA ASN A 286 8.80 -1.70 23.03
C ASN A 286 8.36 -1.24 21.62
N GLY A 287 7.21 -1.72 21.14
CA GLY A 287 6.67 -1.35 19.83
C GLY A 287 7.07 -2.24 18.66
N GLU A 288 7.88 -3.29 18.87
CA GLU A 288 8.33 -4.22 17.81
C GLU A 288 7.19 -4.82 16.96
N ASN A 289 6.00 -4.96 17.54
CA ASN A 289 4.84 -5.51 16.83
C ASN A 289 4.23 -4.54 15.80
N LEU A 290 4.49 -3.23 15.86
CA LEU A 290 4.00 -2.28 14.85
C LEU A 290 4.72 -2.47 13.51
N PRO A 291 6.07 -2.52 13.45
CA PRO A 291 6.81 -2.94 12.25
C PRO A 291 6.45 -4.35 11.78
N GLY A 292 6.34 -5.31 12.70
CA GLY A 292 5.96 -6.69 12.37
C GLY A 292 4.57 -6.77 11.74
N PHE A 293 3.61 -5.99 12.25
CA PHE A 293 2.29 -5.84 11.63
C PHE A 293 2.41 -5.33 10.19
N MET A 294 3.24 -4.32 9.91
CA MET A 294 3.35 -3.76 8.55
C MET A 294 3.79 -4.80 7.53
N ILE A 295 4.77 -5.65 7.88
CA ILE A 295 5.25 -6.74 7.02
C ILE A 295 4.15 -7.80 6.82
N GLY A 296 3.58 -8.31 7.91
CA GLY A 296 2.57 -9.37 7.86
C GLY A 296 1.25 -8.94 7.21
N ARG A 297 0.86 -7.68 7.42
CA ARG A 297 -0.27 -7.03 6.77
C ARG A 297 -0.06 -7.01 5.26
N GLN A 298 1.13 -6.63 4.78
CA GLN A 298 1.40 -6.53 3.35
C GLN A 298 1.20 -7.87 2.64
N LEU A 299 1.66 -8.98 3.23
CA LEU A 299 1.40 -10.31 2.69
C LEU A 299 -0.09 -10.60 2.58
N THR A 300 -0.87 -10.26 3.61
CA THR A 300 -2.32 -10.49 3.63
C THR A 300 -3.06 -9.61 2.61
N VAL A 301 -2.62 -8.37 2.44
CA VAL A 301 -3.15 -7.42 1.44
C VAL A 301 -2.90 -7.94 0.03
N VAL A 302 -1.67 -8.34 -0.31
CA VAL A 302 -1.35 -8.87 -1.64
C VAL A 302 -2.09 -10.17 -1.91
N CYS A 303 -2.14 -11.10 -0.95
CA CYS A 303 -2.96 -12.30 -1.05
C CYS A 303 -4.41 -11.96 -1.43
N SER A 304 -5.00 -11.02 -0.70
CA SER A 304 -6.39 -10.62 -0.91
C SER A 304 -6.58 -9.95 -2.27
N PHE A 305 -5.64 -9.14 -2.76
CA PHE A 305 -5.71 -8.57 -4.11
C PHE A 305 -5.58 -9.60 -5.22
N PHE A 306 -4.73 -10.62 -5.06
CA PHE A 306 -4.66 -11.71 -6.04
C PHE A 306 -5.97 -12.51 -6.11
N LEU A 307 -6.59 -12.75 -4.95
CA LEU A 307 -7.91 -13.39 -4.87
C LEU A 307 -8.99 -12.52 -5.51
N VAL A 308 -9.12 -11.24 -5.10
CA VAL A 308 -10.06 -10.27 -5.69
C VAL A 308 -9.85 -10.14 -7.19
N GLY A 309 -8.61 -10.17 -7.67
CA GLY A 309 -8.28 -10.22 -9.09
C GLY A 309 -8.91 -11.41 -9.80
N SER A 310 -8.95 -12.60 -9.16
CA SER A 310 -9.62 -13.77 -9.73
C SER A 310 -11.16 -13.66 -9.75
N PHE A 311 -11.76 -12.95 -8.79
CA PHE A 311 -13.21 -12.67 -8.80
C PHE A 311 -13.62 -11.62 -9.83
N THR A 312 -12.72 -10.69 -10.16
CA THR A 312 -13.04 -9.55 -11.03
C THR A 312 -12.53 -9.69 -12.47
N SER A 313 -11.66 -10.68 -12.71
CA SER A 313 -11.19 -11.06 -14.06
C SER A 313 -12.29 -11.77 -14.84
N LEU A 314 -12.67 -11.19 -15.98
CA LEU A 314 -13.72 -11.72 -16.86
C LEU A 314 -13.17 -12.86 -17.73
N THR A 315 -13.99 -13.84 -18.09
CA THR A 315 -13.62 -14.94 -19.00
C THR A 315 -14.44 -14.95 -20.29
N ILE A 316 -15.01 -13.80 -20.65
CA ILE A 316 -15.84 -13.62 -21.85
C ILE A 316 -14.93 -13.52 -23.07
N GLU A 317 -15.14 -14.35 -24.08
CA GLU A 317 -14.37 -14.29 -25.33
C GLU A 317 -14.98 -13.26 -26.30
N PRO A 318 -14.23 -12.19 -26.68
CA PRO A 318 -14.74 -11.20 -27.64
C PRO A 318 -15.06 -11.82 -29.01
N GLY A 319 -16.05 -11.29 -29.72
CA GLY A 319 -16.44 -11.74 -31.06
C GLY A 319 -17.40 -12.93 -31.11
N MET A 320 -17.78 -13.49 -29.96
CA MET A 320 -18.73 -14.61 -29.86
C MET A 320 -20.19 -14.19 -29.67
N GLY A 321 -20.48 -12.89 -29.71
CA GLY A 321 -21.84 -12.34 -29.54
C GLY A 321 -22.34 -12.28 -28.09
N GLU A 322 -21.52 -12.70 -27.11
CA GLU A 322 -21.86 -12.73 -25.68
C GLU A 322 -21.17 -11.62 -24.87
N ASN A 323 -20.75 -10.53 -25.52
CA ASN A 323 -20.11 -9.40 -24.85
C ASN A 323 -21.04 -8.81 -23.78
N ILE A 324 -20.46 -8.46 -22.64
CA ILE A 324 -21.24 -7.98 -21.50
C ILE A 324 -21.98 -6.70 -21.87
N PHE A 325 -23.28 -6.68 -21.62
CA PHE A 325 -24.17 -5.56 -22.00
C PHE A 325 -24.11 -5.16 -23.49
N GLY A 326 -23.67 -6.05 -24.38
CA GLY A 326 -23.58 -5.78 -25.82
C GLY A 326 -22.50 -4.76 -26.21
N VAL A 327 -21.47 -4.58 -25.38
CA VAL A 327 -20.34 -3.69 -25.73
C VAL A 327 -19.55 -4.20 -26.94
N SER A 328 -18.81 -3.32 -27.60
CA SER A 328 -17.93 -3.69 -28.72
C SER A 328 -16.84 -4.69 -28.28
N ASP A 329 -16.32 -5.49 -29.22
CA ASP A 329 -15.26 -6.46 -28.95
C ASP A 329 -13.99 -5.82 -28.35
N GLY A 330 -13.61 -4.63 -28.83
CA GLY A 330 -12.47 -3.88 -28.28
C GLY A 330 -12.69 -3.46 -26.82
N ALA A 331 -13.90 -3.04 -26.48
CA ALA A 331 -14.26 -2.71 -25.10
C ALA A 331 -14.30 -3.97 -24.21
N GLN A 332 -14.82 -5.09 -24.71
CA GLN A 332 -14.79 -6.37 -24.00
C GLN A 332 -13.34 -6.83 -23.75
N ALA A 333 -12.47 -6.71 -24.75
CA ALA A 333 -11.05 -7.02 -24.61
C ALA A 333 -10.38 -6.16 -23.51
N PHE A 334 -10.69 -4.87 -23.47
CA PHE A 334 -10.22 -3.98 -22.41
C PHE A 334 -10.72 -4.40 -21.02
N LEU A 335 -12.00 -4.73 -20.88
CA LEU A 335 -12.57 -5.22 -19.60
C LEU A 335 -11.97 -6.56 -19.17
N ASN A 336 -11.60 -7.43 -20.11
CA ASN A 336 -10.95 -8.71 -19.79
C ASN A 336 -9.57 -8.55 -19.13
N TYR A 337 -8.89 -7.41 -19.30
CA TYR A 337 -7.62 -7.12 -18.63
C TYR A 337 -7.77 -6.69 -17.16
N GLY A 338 -9.00 -6.48 -16.67
CA GLY A 338 -9.26 -6.30 -15.24
C GLY A 338 -9.27 -4.86 -14.74
N PHE A 339 -9.37 -3.86 -15.63
CA PHE A 339 -9.45 -2.44 -15.25
C PHE A 339 -10.58 -2.17 -14.23
N GLN A 340 -11.75 -2.79 -14.42
CA GLN A 340 -12.88 -2.70 -13.51
C GLN A 340 -12.54 -3.20 -12.11
N GLY A 341 -11.78 -4.29 -12.00
CA GLY A 341 -11.34 -4.84 -10.72
C GLY A 341 -10.43 -3.87 -9.99
N ALA A 342 -9.49 -3.25 -10.70
CA ALA A 342 -8.61 -2.23 -10.13
C ALA A 342 -9.42 -1.02 -9.62
N VAL A 343 -10.34 -0.46 -10.41
CA VAL A 343 -11.16 0.69 -10.01
C VAL A 343 -12.02 0.40 -8.77
N ILE A 344 -12.78 -0.71 -8.79
CA ILE A 344 -13.66 -1.11 -7.68
C ILE A 344 -12.84 -1.29 -6.41
N THR A 345 -11.72 -2.01 -6.51
CA THR A 345 -10.88 -2.34 -5.35
C THR A 345 -10.20 -1.08 -4.81
N THR A 346 -9.66 -0.22 -5.66
CA THR A 346 -9.03 1.02 -5.21
C THR A 346 -10.02 1.91 -4.47
N ILE A 347 -11.20 2.17 -5.03
CA ILE A 347 -12.16 3.11 -4.41
C ILE A 347 -12.81 2.49 -3.18
N LEU A 348 -13.43 1.30 -3.31
CA LEU A 348 -14.27 0.72 -2.27
C LEU A 348 -13.50 -0.13 -1.25
N ALA A 349 -12.52 -0.91 -1.70
CA ALA A 349 -11.78 -1.80 -0.81
C ALA A 349 -10.60 -1.12 -0.15
N SER A 350 -10.05 -0.04 -0.72
CA SER A 350 -8.84 0.59 -0.19
C SER A 350 -9.08 2.02 0.29
N ILE A 351 -9.27 2.98 -0.61
CA ILE A 351 -9.32 4.42 -0.27
C ILE A 351 -10.46 4.73 0.70
N THR A 352 -11.66 4.17 0.50
CA THR A 352 -12.79 4.39 1.41
C THR A 352 -12.45 4.05 2.86
N TRP A 353 -11.73 2.95 3.08
CA TRP A 353 -11.36 2.50 4.42
C TRP A 353 -10.20 3.29 5.00
N GLN A 354 -9.24 3.71 4.16
CA GLN A 354 -8.16 4.61 4.56
C GLN A 354 -8.73 5.96 5.05
N LEU A 355 -9.66 6.54 4.29
CA LEU A 355 -10.36 7.77 4.68
C LEU A 355 -11.17 7.59 5.97
N ALA A 356 -11.89 6.47 6.10
CA ALA A 356 -12.66 6.18 7.30
C ALA A 356 -11.75 6.01 8.54
N ALA A 357 -10.59 5.37 8.38
CA ALA A 357 -9.63 5.18 9.46
C ALA A 357 -8.96 6.49 9.89
N SER A 358 -8.65 7.37 8.93
CA SER A 358 -8.15 8.71 9.21
C SER A 358 -9.17 9.54 10.00
N ALA A 359 -10.46 9.47 9.63
CA ALA A 359 -11.53 10.18 10.34
C ALA A 359 -11.81 9.60 11.75
N PHE A 360 -11.82 8.26 11.88
CA PHE A 360 -12.24 7.53 13.08
C PHE A 360 -11.23 6.46 13.56
N PRO A 361 -9.97 6.83 13.90
CA PRO A 361 -8.92 5.85 14.21
C PRO A 361 -9.26 4.98 15.43
N ILE A 362 -9.82 5.57 16.50
CA ILE A 362 -10.22 4.82 17.71
C ILE A 362 -11.34 3.81 17.43
N ALA A 363 -12.26 4.12 16.50
CA ALA A 363 -13.31 3.18 16.12
C ALA A 363 -12.75 1.92 15.45
N PHE A 364 -11.70 2.08 14.63
CA PHE A 364 -10.97 0.94 14.05
C PHE A 364 -10.32 0.08 15.13
N LEU A 365 -9.65 0.68 16.12
CA LEU A 365 -9.01 -0.10 17.20
C LEU A 365 -10.00 -0.86 18.08
N ASN A 366 -11.20 -0.31 18.27
CA ASN A 366 -12.24 -0.93 19.09
C ASN A 366 -12.93 -2.12 18.40
N ASN A 367 -12.68 -2.34 17.10
CA ASN A 367 -13.32 -3.40 16.34
C ASN A 367 -12.64 -4.77 16.62
N PRO A 368 -13.39 -5.83 16.97
CA PRO A 368 -12.82 -7.17 17.17
C PRO A 368 -12.06 -7.71 15.94
N ALA A 369 -12.51 -7.37 14.72
CA ALA A 369 -11.84 -7.77 13.49
C ALA A 369 -10.41 -7.21 13.40
N THR A 370 -10.17 -5.99 13.91
CA THR A 370 -8.85 -5.38 13.98
C THR A 370 -7.88 -6.21 14.81
N PHE A 371 -8.34 -6.68 15.98
CA PHE A 371 -7.51 -7.53 16.84
C PHE A 371 -7.18 -8.87 16.15
N ILE A 372 -8.17 -9.50 15.51
CA ILE A 372 -7.97 -10.77 14.80
C ILE A 372 -6.98 -10.61 13.65
N LEU A 373 -7.15 -9.56 12.83
CA LEU A 373 -6.28 -9.28 11.69
C LEU A 373 -4.86 -8.91 12.14
N LEU A 374 -4.70 -8.19 13.27
CA LEU A 374 -3.40 -7.93 13.87
C LEU A 374 -2.70 -9.24 14.26
N VAL A 375 -3.41 -10.17 14.90
CA VAL A 375 -2.85 -11.48 15.25
C VAL A 375 -2.45 -12.28 14.01
N ILE A 376 -3.28 -12.28 12.96
CA ILE A 376 -2.96 -12.97 11.69
C ILE A 376 -1.73 -12.35 11.04
N ALA A 377 -1.64 -11.03 10.96
CA ALA A 377 -0.48 -10.34 10.39
C ALA A 377 0.80 -10.69 11.16
N LEU A 378 0.80 -10.59 12.49
CA LEU A 378 1.96 -10.97 13.31
C LEU A 378 2.31 -12.46 13.18
N PHE A 379 1.32 -13.34 13.04
CA PHE A 379 1.57 -14.76 12.79
C PHE A 379 2.26 -14.96 11.43
N LEU A 380 1.78 -14.31 10.38
CA LEU A 380 2.37 -14.41 9.04
C LEU A 380 3.79 -13.84 8.97
N GLU A 381 4.05 -12.74 9.67
CA GLU A 381 5.40 -12.21 9.84
C GLU A 381 6.31 -13.25 10.50
N ARG A 382 5.84 -13.89 11.58
CA ARG A 382 6.59 -14.91 12.32
C ARG A 382 6.94 -16.15 11.52
N ILE A 383 6.17 -16.51 10.48
CA ILE A 383 6.52 -17.62 9.58
C ILE A 383 7.80 -17.29 8.79
N GLY A 384 8.12 -16.01 8.61
CA GLY A 384 9.35 -15.57 7.95
C GLY A 384 9.31 -15.69 6.42
N LEU A 385 8.14 -15.90 5.82
CA LEU A 385 8.01 -16.01 4.34
C LEU A 385 8.55 -14.78 3.61
N CYS A 386 8.45 -13.61 4.24
CA CYS A 386 8.91 -12.35 3.68
C CYS A 386 10.31 -11.95 4.17
N ALA A 387 10.99 -12.76 4.99
CA ALA A 387 12.29 -12.43 5.56
C ALA A 387 13.37 -12.21 4.48
N GLY A 388 13.20 -12.83 3.30
CA GLY A 388 14.07 -12.60 2.14
C GLY A 388 14.11 -11.14 1.68
N ALA A 389 13.09 -10.33 1.97
CA ALA A 389 13.08 -8.91 1.66
C ALA A 389 14.21 -8.14 2.36
N TRP A 390 14.55 -8.51 3.61
CA TRP A 390 15.66 -7.88 4.34
C TRP A 390 17.00 -8.15 3.68
N VAL A 391 17.25 -9.40 3.29
CA VAL A 391 18.50 -9.78 2.62
C VAL A 391 18.64 -9.03 1.29
N LEU A 392 17.55 -8.96 0.52
CA LEU A 392 17.54 -8.24 -0.75
C LEU A 392 17.68 -6.73 -0.55
N ALA A 393 17.11 -6.17 0.53
CA ALA A 393 17.26 -4.77 0.88
C ALA A 393 18.73 -4.45 1.18
N SER A 394 19.40 -5.26 2.01
CA SER A 394 20.84 -5.13 2.30
C SER A 394 21.70 -5.25 1.03
N VAL A 395 21.36 -6.17 0.12
CA VAL A 395 22.06 -6.32 -1.17
C VAL A 395 21.84 -5.09 -2.05
N GLN A 396 20.61 -4.62 -2.17
CA GLN A 396 20.27 -3.42 -2.95
C GLN A 396 20.97 -2.19 -2.38
N LYS A 397 20.96 -1.99 -1.06
CA LYS A 397 21.67 -0.90 -0.38
C LYS A 397 23.15 -0.89 -0.76
N LYS A 398 23.82 -2.04 -0.72
CA LYS A 398 25.25 -2.18 -1.09
C LYS A 398 25.51 -1.92 -2.58
N ILE A 399 24.65 -2.41 -3.46
CA ILE A 399 24.80 -2.23 -4.92
C ILE A 399 24.58 -0.76 -5.30
N MET A 400 23.53 -0.15 -4.75
CA MET A 400 23.13 1.23 -5.05
C MET A 400 23.91 2.26 -4.23
N LYS A 401 24.63 1.83 -3.20
CA LYS A 401 25.35 2.67 -2.23
C LYS A 401 24.43 3.69 -1.56
N PHE A 402 23.28 3.21 -1.09
CA PHE A 402 22.38 4.04 -0.30
C PHE A 402 22.95 4.26 1.09
N GLU A 403 22.95 5.51 1.51
CA GLU A 403 23.30 5.95 2.85
C GLU A 403 22.03 6.32 3.63
N TYR A 404 22.16 6.29 4.96
CA TYR A 404 21.09 6.75 5.83
C TYR A 404 20.83 8.25 5.62
N ASP A 405 19.58 8.67 5.75
CA ASP A 405 19.21 10.08 5.56
C ASP A 405 19.99 11.01 6.52
N GLU A 406 20.28 10.55 7.74
CA GLU A 406 21.05 11.30 8.75
C GLU A 406 22.46 11.66 8.27
N VAL A 407 23.04 10.92 7.32
CA VAL A 407 24.35 11.25 6.73
C VAL A 407 24.28 12.58 5.98
N TYR A 408 23.12 12.91 5.41
CA TYR A 408 22.92 14.12 4.61
C TYR A 408 22.29 15.26 5.39
N VAL A 409 21.40 14.96 6.34
CA VAL A 409 20.61 15.98 7.04
C VAL A 409 20.90 16.07 8.55
N GLY A 410 21.86 15.28 9.06
CA GLY A 410 22.17 15.18 10.49
C GLY A 410 21.10 14.42 11.29
N THR A 411 21.33 14.19 12.58
CA THR A 411 20.30 13.61 13.47
C THR A 411 19.20 14.63 13.80
N PRO A 412 18.01 14.21 14.28
CA PRO A 412 16.97 15.15 14.72
C PRO A 412 17.47 16.19 15.73
N GLU A 413 18.33 15.79 16.65
CA GLU A 413 18.94 16.69 17.64
C GLU A 413 19.88 17.71 16.99
N GLU A 414 20.75 17.26 16.08
CA GLU A 414 21.65 18.13 15.33
C GLU A 414 20.86 19.14 14.47
N ARG A 415 19.72 18.73 13.91
CA ARG A 415 18.84 19.62 13.15
C ARG A 415 18.24 20.73 14.01
N ILE A 416 17.82 20.40 15.25
CA ILE A 416 17.35 21.38 16.23
C ILE A 416 18.48 22.37 16.59
N GLU A 417 19.68 21.87 16.82
CA GLU A 417 20.84 22.70 17.18
C GLU A 417 21.27 23.64 16.03
N ASN A 418 21.03 23.26 14.78
CA ASN A 418 21.40 24.03 13.59
C ASN A 418 20.26 24.91 13.03
N ASP A 419 19.22 25.20 13.81
CA ASP A 419 18.05 26.01 13.40
C ASP A 419 17.30 25.46 12.17
N HIS A 420 17.41 24.15 11.94
CA HIS A 420 16.68 23.39 10.92
C HIS A 420 15.80 22.31 11.58
N ALA A 421 15.22 22.63 12.75
CA ALA A 421 14.36 21.72 13.48
C ALA A 421 13.28 21.12 12.58
N ASP A 422 13.03 19.81 12.72
CA ASP A 422 11.95 19.16 12.00
C ASP A 422 10.66 19.91 12.26
N LYS A 423 9.94 20.21 11.18
CA LYS A 423 8.64 20.85 11.29
C LYS A 423 7.75 19.94 12.13
N GLU A 424 7.01 20.52 13.08
CA GLU A 424 5.97 19.76 13.77
C GLU A 424 5.09 19.10 12.71
N PHE A 425 4.71 17.84 12.95
CA PHE A 425 3.74 17.12 12.14
C PHE A 425 2.36 17.77 12.32
N ASP A 426 2.20 18.98 11.81
CA ASP A 426 0.93 19.65 11.81
C ASP A 426 -0.02 18.90 10.87
N SER A 427 -1.31 19.19 11.01
CA SER A 427 -2.41 18.68 10.18
C SER A 427 -2.26 18.93 8.67
N ASP A 428 -1.18 19.58 8.25
CA ASP A 428 -0.75 19.90 6.88
C ASP A 428 -0.16 18.71 6.11
N ALA A 429 0.19 17.61 6.78
CA ALA A 429 0.75 16.42 6.13
C ALA A 429 -0.33 15.48 5.57
N GLY A 430 -1.30 15.99 4.79
CA GLY A 430 -2.27 15.19 4.02
C GLY A 430 -3.27 14.33 4.81
N HIS A 431 -4.51 14.23 4.32
CA HIS A 431 -5.60 13.51 4.99
C HIS A 431 -5.55 11.99 4.85
N LEU A 432 -4.77 11.46 3.90
CA LEU A 432 -4.58 10.02 3.68
C LEU A 432 -3.32 9.48 4.38
N TYR A 433 -2.77 10.28 5.29
CA TYR A 433 -1.53 9.98 5.98
C TYR A 433 -1.73 8.98 7.12
N GLY A 434 -1.37 7.72 6.88
CA GLY A 434 -0.88 6.83 7.92
C GLY A 434 0.62 7.05 8.05
N GLY A 435 1.08 7.46 9.24
CA GLY A 435 2.48 7.69 9.61
C GLY A 435 3.48 6.98 8.71
N GLY A 436 4.40 7.75 8.12
CA GLY A 436 5.55 7.16 7.43
C GLY A 436 6.25 6.18 8.35
N PHE A 437 6.84 5.14 7.77
CA PHE A 437 7.79 4.29 8.48
C PHE A 437 8.98 5.16 8.84
N THR A 438 8.87 5.86 9.97
CA THR A 438 9.99 6.51 10.62
C THR A 438 10.73 5.35 11.26
N GLY A 439 11.85 4.93 10.67
CA GLY A 439 12.68 3.84 11.19
C GLY A 439 13.11 4.04 12.66
N HIS A 440 12.87 5.22 13.22
CA HIS A 440 13.12 5.62 14.60
C HIS A 440 11.97 5.31 15.57
N VAL A 441 10.77 4.94 15.11
CA VAL A 441 9.60 4.76 16.01
C VAL A 441 9.61 3.40 16.70
N CYS A 442 10.55 2.50 16.38
CA CYS A 442 10.74 1.22 17.06
C CYS A 442 12.22 0.89 17.29
N GLY A 443 12.80 1.53 18.30
CA GLY A 443 14.02 1.08 18.98
C GLY A 443 15.34 1.50 18.33
N SER A 444 16.35 1.66 19.18
CA SER A 444 17.75 2.03 18.87
C SER A 444 18.54 1.00 18.04
N HIS A 445 17.87 0.03 17.43
CA HIS A 445 18.46 -0.97 16.55
C HIS A 445 17.95 -0.76 15.13
N ASP A 446 18.87 -0.39 14.23
CA ASP A 446 18.59 -0.49 12.81
C ASP A 446 18.59 -1.98 12.41
N ALA A 447 17.56 -2.37 11.67
CA ALA A 447 17.34 -3.74 11.23
C ALA A 447 18.29 -4.17 10.09
N LEU A 448 18.99 -3.23 9.43
CA LEU A 448 19.91 -3.52 8.32
C LEU A 448 21.38 -3.60 8.74
N ASP A 449 21.86 -2.67 9.57
CA ASP A 449 23.27 -2.53 9.96
C ASP A 449 23.53 -2.67 11.47
N GLY A 450 22.51 -2.93 12.29
CA GLY A 450 22.64 -3.09 13.75
C GLY A 450 22.50 -1.78 14.53
N PRO A 451 22.95 -1.70 15.80
CA PRO A 451 22.77 -0.50 16.61
C PRO A 451 23.40 0.73 15.97
N MET A 452 22.59 1.79 15.83
CA MET A 452 23.02 3.08 15.27
C MET A 452 23.95 3.78 16.29
N PRO A 453 25.21 4.08 15.94
CA PRO A 453 26.16 4.70 16.88
C PRO A 453 25.77 6.12 17.34
N HIS A 454 24.73 6.71 16.73
CA HIS A 454 24.26 8.07 17.01
C HIS A 454 22.80 8.15 17.52
N SER A 455 22.14 7.01 17.76
CA SER A 455 20.81 7.00 18.40
C SER A 455 20.96 7.28 19.90
N LYS A 456 21.09 8.56 20.29
CA LYS A 456 20.92 8.96 21.69
C LYS A 456 19.44 8.98 22.05
N ASP A 457 18.83 7.80 22.06
CA ASP A 457 17.52 7.65 22.64
C ASP A 457 17.60 8.09 24.11
N ALA A 458 16.73 9.01 24.52
CA ALA A 458 16.63 9.45 25.91
C ALA A 458 16.42 8.27 26.89
N LEU A 459 15.94 7.13 26.37
CA LEU A 459 15.79 5.85 27.06
C LEU A 459 17.10 5.07 27.22
N GLU A 460 18.06 5.16 26.28
CA GLU A 460 19.40 4.59 26.44
C GLU A 460 20.24 5.42 27.42
N ALA A 461 20.09 6.75 27.38
CA ALA A 461 20.67 7.62 28.40
C ALA A 461 20.13 7.28 29.80
N LYS A 462 18.83 6.96 29.91
CA LYS A 462 18.21 6.52 31.16
C LYS A 462 18.66 5.12 31.59
N ARG A 463 18.75 4.15 30.67
CA ARG A 463 19.29 2.81 30.94
C ARG A 463 20.76 2.84 31.35
N SER A 464 21.57 3.69 30.74
CA SER A 464 22.97 3.90 31.11
C SER A 464 23.08 4.53 32.50
N LYS A 465 22.22 5.51 32.82
CA LYS A 465 22.14 6.11 34.15
C LYS A 465 21.69 5.11 35.22
N ASP A 466 20.60 4.39 34.97
CA ASP A 466 20.04 3.40 35.89
C ASP A 466 21.00 2.21 36.09
N ALA A 467 21.76 1.83 35.04
CA ALA A 467 22.80 0.81 35.14
C ALA A 467 24.04 1.29 35.91
N LEU A 468 24.47 2.55 35.73
CA LEU A 468 25.55 3.15 36.52
C LEU A 468 25.13 3.30 38.00
N GLU A 469 23.92 3.77 38.26
CA GLU A 469 23.38 3.91 39.63
C GLU A 469 23.20 2.54 40.31
N ALA A 470 22.88 1.48 39.57
CA ALA A 470 22.80 0.12 40.10
C ALA A 470 24.18 -0.50 40.42
N VAL A 471 25.22 -0.11 39.68
CA VAL A 471 26.61 -0.54 39.95
C VAL A 471 27.18 0.23 41.15
N ASP A 472 26.90 1.53 41.27
CA ASP A 472 27.31 2.35 42.41
C ASP A 472 26.54 2.00 43.70
N ALA A 473 25.34 1.43 43.61
CA ALA A 473 24.59 0.91 44.76
C ALA A 473 25.06 -0.48 45.23
N GLN A 474 25.95 -1.14 44.48
CA GLN A 474 26.54 -2.44 44.81
C GLN A 474 28.03 -2.37 45.21
N ALA A 475 28.65 -1.19 45.13
CA ALA A 475 29.97 -0.87 45.68
C ALA A 475 29.83 -0.18 47.05
#